data_AF-A0A525KAW2-F1
#
_entry.id   AF-A0A525KAW2-F1
#
_cell.length_a   1.000
_cell.length_b   1.000
_cell.length_c   1.000
_cell.angle_alpha   90.00
_cell.angle_beta   90.00
_cell.angle_gamma   90.00
#
_symmetry.space_group_name_H-M   'P 1'
#
loop_
_entity.id
_entity.type
_entity.pdbx_description
1 polymer ?
#
loop_
_entity_poly.entity_id
_entity_poly.type
_entity_poly.pdbx_seq_one_letter_code
_entity_poly.pdbx_strand_id
1 'polypeptide(L)'
;MQAFTAPLLMAVTLVAGSPAFAASGAPAPAHAAGHAPAKADTVTSDVRCLLTMVAFSNINKDHPQAAQFGIHFFVGRINGRAPGLDLAAAVKAQAPTLGPEQLQAELKRCGPIVSAAGQGFEAAMNGLRPPGAPPPGPAAPPAAAPAPAPPK
;
A
#
# COMPACT_ATOMS: atom_id res chain seq x y z
N MET A 1 0.34 -33.25 17.02
CA MET A 1 0.06 -33.97 15.76
C MET A 1 -1.46 -33.93 15.56
N GLN A 2 -1.98 -33.02 14.75
CA GLN A 2 -3.39 -33.00 14.37
C GLN A 2 -3.45 -32.85 12.85
N ALA A 3 -4.00 -33.87 12.22
CA ALA A 3 -4.17 -34.02 10.79
C ALA A 3 -5.44 -33.28 10.36
N PHE A 4 -5.32 -32.41 9.35
CA PHE A 4 -6.47 -31.85 8.65
C PHE A 4 -6.57 -32.49 7.28
N THR A 5 -7.59 -33.34 7.18
CA THR A 5 -8.06 -34.07 6.00
C THR A 5 -8.79 -33.10 5.06
N ALA A 6 -8.37 -33.08 3.80
CA ALA A 6 -9.12 -32.47 2.70
C ALA A 6 -10.35 -33.30 2.31
N PRO A 7 -11.35 -32.67 1.67
CA PRO A 7 -11.69 -33.05 0.30
C PRO A 7 -11.86 -31.81 -0.60
N LEU A 8 -11.16 -31.70 -1.72
CA LEU A 8 -11.53 -32.18 -3.07
C LEU A 8 -13.01 -31.96 -3.48
N LEU A 9 -13.14 -31.23 -4.60
CA LEU A 9 -14.14 -31.32 -5.68
C LEU A 9 -15.35 -30.39 -5.68
N MET A 10 -15.72 -30.07 -6.93
CA MET A 10 -16.95 -29.45 -7.45
C MET A 10 -16.90 -27.92 -7.55
N ALA A 11 -17.21 -27.27 -8.66
CA ALA A 11 -17.48 -27.69 -10.03
C ALA A 11 -17.39 -26.43 -10.90
N VAL A 12 -16.76 -26.54 -12.06
CA VAL A 12 -16.76 -25.51 -13.12
C VAL A 12 -18.09 -25.59 -13.85
N THR A 13 -18.89 -24.52 -13.82
CA THR A 13 -20.01 -24.33 -14.75
C THR A 13 -19.71 -23.13 -15.66
N LEU A 14 -19.29 -23.46 -16.88
CA LEU A 14 -19.28 -22.56 -18.02
C LEU A 14 -20.73 -22.35 -18.47
N VAL A 15 -21.29 -21.16 -18.23
CA VAL A 15 -22.51 -20.73 -18.93
C VAL A 15 -22.09 -19.81 -20.07
N ALA A 16 -22.13 -20.35 -21.28
CA ALA A 16 -22.07 -19.59 -22.51
C ALA A 16 -23.47 -19.03 -22.78
N GLY A 17 -23.65 -17.74 -22.55
CA GLY A 17 -24.90 -17.03 -22.83
C GLY A 17 -24.58 -15.68 -23.43
N SER A 18 -24.67 -15.57 -24.75
CA SER A 18 -24.62 -14.30 -25.49
C SER A 18 -26.03 -13.71 -25.56
N PRO A 19 -26.34 -12.59 -24.88
CA PRO A 19 -27.54 -11.84 -25.20
C PRO A 19 -27.25 -10.91 -26.40
N ALA A 20 -27.94 -11.19 -27.50
CA ALA A 20 -28.14 -10.21 -28.56
C ALA A 20 -29.02 -9.08 -28.00
N PHE A 21 -28.43 -7.93 -27.71
CA PHE A 21 -29.19 -6.74 -27.33
C PHE A 21 -29.62 -5.97 -28.58
N ALA A 22 -30.92 -5.92 -28.78
CA ALA A 22 -31.59 -5.01 -29.69
C ALA A 22 -31.32 -3.56 -29.27
N ALA A 23 -30.90 -2.74 -30.23
CA ALA A 23 -30.65 -1.32 -30.06
C ALA A 23 -31.98 -0.54 -29.95
N SER A 24 -32.45 -0.35 -28.72
CA SER A 24 -33.43 0.70 -28.39
C SER A 24 -32.66 1.93 -27.96
N GLY A 25 -32.62 2.95 -28.82
CA GLY A 25 -32.00 4.24 -28.53
C GLY A 25 -32.76 4.98 -27.43
N ALA A 26 -32.30 4.82 -26.19
CA ALA A 26 -32.60 5.75 -25.09
C ALA A 26 -31.42 6.74 -24.99
N PRO A 27 -31.66 8.06 -24.84
CA PRO A 27 -30.59 9.00 -24.54
C PRO A 27 -29.95 8.57 -23.22
N ALA A 28 -28.70 8.12 -23.30
CA ALA A 28 -27.92 7.76 -22.12
C ALA A 28 -27.89 8.97 -21.18
N PRO A 29 -28.07 8.80 -19.86
CA PRO A 29 -27.76 9.85 -18.91
C PRO A 29 -26.31 10.22 -19.15
N ALA A 30 -26.09 11.49 -19.51
CA ALA A 30 -24.78 12.08 -19.57
C ALA A 30 -24.12 11.80 -18.23
N HIS A 31 -23.20 10.83 -18.21
CA HIS A 31 -22.34 10.61 -17.06
C HIS A 31 -21.60 11.92 -16.89
N ALA A 32 -22.01 12.71 -15.89
CA ALA A 32 -21.29 13.89 -15.47
C ALA A 32 -19.83 13.45 -15.35
N ALA A 33 -18.97 14.00 -16.22
CA ALA A 33 -17.55 13.73 -16.20
C ALA A 33 -17.09 14.02 -14.77
N GLY A 34 -16.82 12.95 -14.01
CA GLY A 34 -16.37 13.07 -12.64
C GLY A 34 -15.14 13.97 -12.66
N HIS A 35 -15.19 15.07 -11.91
CA HIS A 35 -14.05 15.96 -11.77
C HIS A 35 -12.88 15.10 -11.31
N ALA A 36 -11.88 14.91 -12.19
CA ALA A 36 -10.64 14.28 -11.80
C ALA A 36 -10.11 15.06 -10.59
N PRO A 37 -9.87 14.41 -9.45
CA PRO A 37 -9.44 15.12 -8.25
C PRO A 37 -8.21 15.95 -8.59
N ALA A 38 -8.24 17.23 -8.23
CA ALA A 38 -7.15 18.14 -8.55
C ALA A 38 -5.84 17.54 -8.05
N LYS A 39 -4.78 17.61 -8.86
CA LYS A 39 -3.49 16.98 -8.56
C LYS A 39 -2.97 17.35 -7.16
N ALA A 40 -3.28 18.55 -6.68
CA ALA A 40 -2.98 19.04 -5.33
C ALA A 40 -3.62 18.22 -4.19
N ASP A 41 -4.86 17.76 -4.35
CA ASP A 41 -5.55 16.94 -3.34
C ASP A 41 -4.89 15.57 -3.20
N THR A 42 -4.39 15.02 -4.32
CA THR A 42 -3.72 13.73 -4.33
C THR A 42 -2.37 13.77 -3.60
N VAL A 43 -1.59 14.83 -3.78
CA VAL A 43 -0.29 15.01 -3.09
C VAL A 43 -0.51 15.24 -1.59
N THR A 44 -1.48 16.08 -1.23
CA THR A 44 -1.83 16.33 0.18
C THR A 44 -2.28 15.04 0.88
N SER A 45 -3.03 14.19 0.18
CA SER A 45 -3.38 12.86 0.66
C SER A 45 -2.15 11.97 0.88
N ASP A 46 -1.21 11.94 -0.08
CA ASP A 46 0.00 11.12 0.05
C ASP A 46 0.88 11.62 1.22
N VAL A 47 0.94 12.93 1.48
CA VAL A 47 1.65 13.51 2.64
C VAL A 47 1.02 13.07 3.97
N ARG A 48 -0.32 13.01 4.06
CA ARG A 48 -1.01 12.49 5.25
C ARG A 48 -0.73 10.99 5.46
N CYS A 49 -0.71 10.21 4.38
CA CYS A 49 -0.32 8.82 4.44
C CYS A 49 1.13 8.62 4.90
N LEU A 50 2.06 9.45 4.42
CA LEU A 50 3.45 9.46 4.88
C LEU A 50 3.54 9.70 6.39
N LEU A 51 2.91 10.77 6.88
CA LEU A 51 2.86 11.09 8.31
C LEU A 51 2.25 9.96 9.14
N THR A 52 1.23 9.30 8.59
CA THR A 52 0.58 8.15 9.24
C THR A 52 1.53 6.97 9.39
N MET A 53 2.33 6.66 8.36
CA MET A 53 3.32 5.58 8.43
C MET A 53 4.47 5.92 9.38
N VAL A 54 4.89 7.19 9.44
CA VAL A 54 5.86 7.67 10.44
C VAL A 54 5.32 7.46 11.86
N ALA A 55 4.10 7.91 12.14
CA ALA A 55 3.47 7.72 13.44
C ALA A 55 3.27 6.23 13.77
N PHE A 56 2.84 5.41 12.80
CA PHE A 56 2.70 3.97 12.96
C PHE A 56 4.03 3.30 13.31
N SER A 57 5.15 3.72 12.70
CA SER A 57 6.50 3.21 13.02
C SER A 57 6.93 3.48 14.47
N ASN A 58 6.44 4.58 15.07
CA ASN A 58 6.74 4.94 16.45
C ASN A 58 5.87 4.19 17.46
N ILE A 59 4.62 3.87 17.09
CA ILE A 59 3.64 3.20 17.97
C ILE A 59 3.82 1.68 17.92
N ASN A 60 3.99 1.12 16.72
CA ASN A 60 4.00 -0.32 16.51
C ASN A 60 5.42 -0.82 16.22
N LYS A 61 6.01 -1.47 17.23
CA LYS A 61 7.39 -1.98 17.17
C LYS A 61 7.50 -3.40 16.64
N ASP A 62 6.37 -4.09 16.46
CA ASP A 62 6.34 -5.49 16.05
C ASP A 62 6.57 -5.64 14.53
N HIS A 63 6.26 -4.59 13.76
CA HIS A 63 6.36 -4.60 12.29
C HIS A 63 7.09 -3.37 11.74
N PRO A 64 8.35 -3.12 12.14
CA PRO A 64 9.10 -1.93 11.73
C PRO A 64 9.32 -1.90 10.21
N GLN A 65 9.45 -3.07 9.57
CA GLN A 65 9.69 -3.16 8.12
C GLN A 65 8.51 -2.64 7.30
N ALA A 66 7.28 -2.95 7.68
CA ALA A 66 6.09 -2.51 6.95
C ALA A 66 5.92 -0.99 7.03
N ALA A 67 6.18 -0.40 8.21
CA ALA A 67 6.12 1.04 8.40
C ALA A 67 7.21 1.76 7.57
N GLN A 68 8.45 1.25 7.60
CA GLN A 68 9.55 1.82 6.81
C GLN A 68 9.31 1.72 5.31
N PHE A 69 8.80 0.58 4.83
CA PHE A 69 8.40 0.43 3.44
C PHE A 69 7.31 1.46 3.05
N GLY A 70 6.30 1.64 3.90
CA GLY A 70 5.26 2.65 3.69
C GLY A 70 5.80 4.08 3.61
N ILE A 71 6.75 4.44 4.48
CA ILE A 71 7.44 5.75 4.45
C ILE A 71 8.12 5.96 3.10
N HIS A 72 8.96 5.01 2.67
CA HIS A 72 9.68 5.13 1.39
C HIS A 72 8.75 5.16 0.18
N PHE A 73 7.70 4.35 0.20
CA PHE A 73 6.69 4.31 -0.85
C PHE A 73 6.04 5.68 -1.05
N PHE A 74 5.54 6.31 0.03
CA PHE A 74 4.87 7.61 -0.10
C PHE A 74 5.84 8.74 -0.44
N VAL A 75 7.07 8.73 0.06
CA VAL A 75 8.10 9.71 -0.37
C VAL A 75 8.35 9.60 -1.89
N GLY A 76 8.57 8.39 -2.40
CA GLY A 76 8.78 8.18 -3.84
C GLY A 76 7.57 8.60 -4.68
N ARG A 77 6.36 8.25 -4.21
CA ARG A 77 5.11 8.62 -4.88
C ARG A 77 4.88 10.13 -4.91
N ILE A 78 5.16 10.84 -3.81
CA ILE A 78 5.06 12.30 -3.75
C ILE A 78 6.06 12.93 -4.74
N ASN A 79 7.31 12.50 -4.72
CA ASN A 79 8.34 13.01 -5.61
C ASN A 79 7.98 12.80 -7.09
N GLY A 80 7.37 11.65 -7.43
CA GLY A 80 6.90 11.38 -8.79
C GLY A 80 5.68 12.22 -9.21
N ARG A 81 4.78 12.54 -8.28
CA ARG A 81 3.55 13.31 -8.58
C ARG A 81 3.79 14.82 -8.60
N ALA A 82 4.64 15.31 -7.70
CA ALA A 82 4.97 16.72 -7.52
C ALA A 82 6.49 16.92 -7.42
N PRO A 83 7.22 16.84 -8.55
CA PRO A 83 8.65 17.15 -8.57
C PRO A 83 8.91 18.58 -8.07
N GLY A 84 9.92 18.74 -7.20
CA GLY A 84 10.29 20.05 -6.64
C GLY A 84 9.40 20.54 -5.50
N LEU A 85 8.44 19.74 -5.02
CA LEU A 85 7.70 20.04 -3.80
C LEU A 85 8.66 20.15 -2.61
N ASP A 86 8.50 21.20 -1.80
CA ASP A 86 9.11 21.26 -0.47
C ASP A 86 8.36 20.29 0.47
N LEU A 87 8.86 19.06 0.53
CA LEU A 87 8.28 18.00 1.36
C LEU A 87 8.27 18.39 2.84
N ALA A 88 9.30 19.09 3.32
CA ALA A 88 9.38 19.50 4.72
C ALA A 88 8.28 20.52 5.06
N ALA A 89 8.07 21.52 4.20
CA ALA A 89 6.97 22.47 4.36
C ALA A 89 5.60 21.78 4.27
N ALA A 90 5.42 20.85 3.32
CA ALA A 90 4.17 20.11 3.16
C ALA A 90 3.84 19.24 4.37
N VAL A 91 4.83 18.50 4.89
CA VAL A 91 4.70 17.69 6.11
C VAL A 91 4.37 18.58 7.30
N LYS A 92 5.07 19.72 7.46
CA LYS A 92 4.80 20.68 8.55
C LYS A 92 3.38 21.23 8.49
N ALA A 93 2.86 21.50 7.29
CA ALA A 93 1.49 21.98 7.10
C ALA A 93 0.43 20.93 7.44
N GLN A 94 0.70 19.64 7.21
CA GLN A 94 -0.25 18.55 7.45
C GLN A 94 -0.13 17.91 8.83
N ALA A 95 1.03 17.96 9.48
CA ALA A 95 1.24 17.40 10.81
C ALA A 95 0.18 17.80 11.86
N PRO A 96 -0.25 19.08 11.99
CA PRO A 96 -1.24 19.46 13.00
C PRO A 96 -2.65 18.97 12.69
N THR A 97 -2.95 18.52 11.47
CA THR A 97 -4.28 18.03 11.09
C THR A 97 -4.48 16.54 11.41
N LEU A 98 -3.40 15.84 11.77
CA LEU A 98 -3.37 14.41 12.07
C LEU A 98 -3.45 14.14 13.56
N GLY A 99 -4.63 14.36 14.14
CA GLY A 99 -4.96 13.90 15.49
C GLY A 99 -5.09 12.37 15.58
N PRO A 100 -5.25 11.80 16.79
CA PRO A 100 -5.32 10.34 16.98
C PRO A 100 -6.44 9.66 16.17
N GLU A 101 -7.60 10.30 16.06
CA GLU A 101 -8.73 9.77 15.28
C GLU A 101 -8.44 9.81 13.78
N GLN A 102 -7.86 10.91 13.30
CA GLN A 102 -7.47 11.09 11.90
C GLN A 102 -6.35 10.14 11.52
N LEU A 103 -5.43 9.87 12.44
CA LEU A 103 -4.38 8.87 12.27
C LEU A 103 -4.96 7.48 12.05
N GLN A 104 -5.95 7.07 12.84
CA GLN A 104 -6.63 5.78 12.66
C GLN A 104 -7.40 5.72 11.34
N ALA A 105 -8.06 6.81 10.95
CA ALA A 105 -8.76 6.90 9.67
C ALA A 105 -7.79 6.82 8.48
N GLU A 106 -6.67 7.54 8.52
CA GLU A 106 -5.64 7.47 7.48
C GLU A 106 -4.93 6.11 7.51
N LEU A 107 -4.74 5.46 8.67
CA LEU A 107 -4.13 4.12 8.70
C LEU A 107 -5.01 3.10 7.98
N LYS A 108 -6.33 3.14 8.19
CA LYS A 108 -7.30 2.31 7.45
C LYS A 108 -7.28 2.57 5.94
N ARG A 109 -7.03 3.83 5.55
CA ARG A 109 -6.99 4.26 4.15
C ARG A 109 -5.68 3.94 3.44
N CYS A 110 -4.55 4.21 4.11
CA CYS A 110 -3.20 4.13 3.56
C CYS A 110 -2.62 2.71 3.71
N GLY A 111 -3.04 1.95 4.71
CA GLY A 111 -2.58 0.57 4.95
C GLY A 111 -2.75 -0.36 3.73
N PRO A 112 -3.94 -0.44 3.11
CA PRO A 112 -4.15 -1.24 1.91
C PRO A 112 -3.29 -0.79 0.71
N ILE A 113 -3.03 0.52 0.58
CA ILE A 113 -2.18 1.07 -0.48
C ILE A 113 -0.75 0.56 -0.32
N VAL A 114 -0.20 0.63 0.89
CA VAL A 114 1.14 0.14 1.20
C VAL A 114 1.23 -1.38 1.05
N SER A 115 0.23 -2.11 1.54
CA SER A 115 0.16 -3.57 1.41
C SER A 115 0.16 -4.02 -0.06
N ALA A 116 -0.70 -3.41 -0.88
CA ALA A 116 -0.75 -3.72 -2.31
C ALA A 116 0.57 -3.35 -3.03
N ALA A 117 1.20 -2.23 -2.65
CA ALA A 117 2.50 -1.85 -3.19
C ALA A 117 3.60 -2.85 -2.80
N GLY A 118 3.58 -3.36 -1.56
CA GLY A 118 4.51 -4.38 -1.08
C GLY A 118 4.36 -5.69 -1.85
N GLN A 119 3.12 -6.18 -2.00
CA GLN A 119 2.81 -7.37 -2.78
C GLN A 119 3.24 -7.24 -4.25
N GLY A 120 2.99 -6.07 -4.86
CA GLY A 120 3.41 -5.80 -6.24
C GLY A 120 4.94 -5.78 -6.38
N PHE A 121 5.63 -5.21 -5.39
CA PHE A 121 7.09 -5.21 -5.36
C PHE A 121 7.67 -6.63 -5.21
N GLU A 122 7.15 -7.42 -4.27
CA GLU A 122 7.55 -8.82 -4.09
C GLU A 122 7.30 -9.65 -5.36
N ALA A 123 6.14 -9.49 -5.99
CA ALA A 123 5.81 -10.15 -7.25
C ALA A 123 6.80 -9.77 -8.36
N ALA A 124 7.14 -8.50 -8.49
CA ALA A 124 8.13 -8.03 -9.46
C ALA A 124 9.52 -8.64 -9.20
N MET A 125 9.96 -8.64 -7.94
CA MET A 125 11.25 -9.24 -7.54
C MET A 125 11.29 -10.75 -7.80
N ASN A 126 10.19 -11.45 -7.55
CA ASN A 126 10.06 -12.87 -7.86
C ASN A 126 10.10 -13.14 -9.36
N GLY A 127 9.56 -12.23 -10.19
CA GLY A 127 9.63 -12.32 -11.65
C GLY A 127 11.04 -12.14 -12.23
N LEU A 128 11.94 -11.47 -11.50
CA LEU A 128 13.34 -11.29 -11.91
C LEU A 128 14.26 -12.44 -11.48
N ARG A 129 13.74 -13.41 -10.73
CA ARG A 129 14.54 -14.50 -10.19
C ARG A 129 14.93 -15.47 -11.30
N PRO A 130 16.21 -15.87 -11.41
CA PRO A 130 16.63 -16.88 -12.37
C PRO A 130 15.83 -18.18 -12.18
N PRO A 131 15.41 -18.85 -13.27
CA PRO A 131 14.78 -20.16 -13.18
C PRO A 131 15.65 -21.12 -12.36
N GLY A 132 15.05 -21.80 -11.38
CA GLY A 132 15.75 -22.77 -10.53
C GLY A 132 16.49 -22.21 -9.30
N ALA A 133 16.49 -20.90 -9.07
CA ALA A 133 17.00 -20.36 -7.81
C ALA A 133 16.18 -20.91 -6.61
N PRO A 134 16.78 -21.26 -5.47
CA PRO A 134 16.03 -21.72 -4.29
C PRO A 134 15.24 -20.55 -3.68
N PRO A 135 13.98 -20.69 -3.27
CA PRO A 135 13.15 -19.59 -2.77
C PRO A 135 13.90 -18.77 -1.71
N PRO A 136 13.62 -17.46 -1.57
CA PRO A 136 14.19 -16.67 -0.48
C PRO A 136 14.01 -17.45 0.82
N GLY A 137 15.12 -17.75 1.49
CA GLY A 137 15.06 -18.37 2.81
C GLY A 137 14.28 -17.45 3.75
N PRO A 138 13.78 -17.97 4.89
CA PRO A 138 13.26 -17.13 5.96
C PRO A 138 14.26 -15.99 6.21
N ALA A 139 13.76 -14.75 6.27
CA ALA A 139 14.63 -13.61 6.58
C ALA A 139 15.42 -13.96 7.85
N ALA A 140 16.75 -13.95 7.74
CA ALA A 140 17.60 -14.16 8.91
C ALA A 140 17.17 -13.13 9.96
N PRO A 141 17.02 -13.53 11.24
CA PRO A 141 16.66 -12.59 12.28
C PRO A 141 17.65 -11.41 12.24
N PRO A 142 17.18 -10.16 12.42
CA PRO A 142 18.05 -9.00 12.38
C PRO A 142 19.20 -9.24 13.36
N ALA A 143 20.44 -9.06 12.87
CA ALA A 143 21.62 -9.17 13.71
C ALA A 143 21.42 -8.29 14.95
N ALA A 144 21.65 -8.84 16.13
CA ALA A 144 21.53 -8.10 17.37
C ALA A 144 22.28 -6.78 17.24
N ALA A 145 21.59 -5.67 17.51
CA ALA A 145 22.23 -4.35 17.47
C ALA A 145 23.46 -4.38 18.39
N PRO A 146 24.60 -3.78 17.97
CA PRO A 146 25.78 -3.72 18.82
C PRO A 146 25.41 -3.06 20.15
N ALA A 147 25.86 -3.67 21.26
CA ALA A 147 25.59 -3.15 22.58
C ALA A 147 26.04 -1.68 22.67
N PRO A 148 25.27 -0.80 23.33
CA PRO A 148 25.65 0.59 23.49
C PRO A 148 27.01 0.67 24.19
N ALA A 149 27.88 1.57 23.70
CA ALA A 149 29.17 1.82 24.33
C ALA A 149 28.96 2.29 25.78
N PRO A 150 29.83 1.88 26.73
CA PRO A 150 29.72 2.32 28.12
C PRO A 150 29.84 3.86 28.21
N PRO A 151 29.09 4.50 29.12
CA PRO A 151 29.22 5.93 29.37
C PRO A 151 30.65 6.26 29.86
N LYS A 152 31.17 7.42 29.44
CA LYS A 152 32.45 7.97 29.94
C LYS A 152 32.30 8.59 31.32
#